data_AF-A0A3L7QIV4-F1
#
_entry.id   AF-A0A3L7QIV4-F1
#
_cell.length_a   1.000
_cell.length_b   1.000
_cell.length_c   1.000
_cell.angle_alpha   90.00
_cell.angle_beta   90.00
_cell.angle_gamma   90.00
#
_symmetry.space_group_name_H-M   'P 1'
#
loop_
_entity.id
_entity.type
_entity.pdbx_description
1 polymer ?
#
loop_
_entity_poly.entity_id
_entity_poly.type
_entity_poly.pdbx_seq_one_letter_code
_entity_poly.pdbx_strand_id
1 'polypeptide(L)'
;MKLIPFLFALVLPFQTEGIEDLLKVDQALRGKAFEKAVKLADEAIAKSPKNERLYYLRGLANSGLRDYSAALKDFDNSLKANPKFYNALDQRGSANFRLGKMKEAGADFDEYIKLVPDEYPGHWRRGIVLYYLGRFKEGKEQFESYQKVENSDVENGVWHYLCYARAETPEKARAAMLPIQGDRRVPMTEVYLMFQGKFAPDKILEIANKAPAEQEKIAPFYAHLYLGLYYESIDDKKKAAEHMEKAAKLGPLDHYMGDVARVHWDILKKDKDR
;
A
#
# COMPACT_ATOMS: atom_id res chain seq x y z
N MET A 1 -68.65 -24.94 -7.72
CA MET A 1 -68.23 -23.84 -8.62
C MET A 1 -68.13 -22.54 -7.81
N LYS A 2 -66.96 -22.24 -7.25
CA LYS A 2 -66.56 -20.90 -6.78
C LYS A 2 -65.06 -20.78 -6.99
N LEU A 3 -64.67 -19.78 -7.77
CA LEU A 3 -63.32 -19.53 -8.27
C LEU A 3 -62.36 -19.12 -7.14
N ILE A 4 -61.13 -19.62 -7.24
CA ILE A 4 -59.95 -19.14 -6.52
C ILE A 4 -59.40 -17.94 -7.31
N PRO A 5 -59.22 -16.73 -6.73
CA PRO A 5 -58.46 -15.71 -7.41
C PRO A 5 -56.97 -15.98 -7.18
N PHE A 6 -56.29 -16.37 -8.26
CA PHE A 6 -54.85 -16.26 -8.43
C PHE A 6 -54.46 -14.79 -8.20
N LEU A 7 -53.87 -14.45 -7.05
CA LEU A 7 -53.09 -13.22 -6.93
C LEU A 7 -51.72 -13.50 -7.55
N PHE A 8 -51.55 -12.99 -8.78
CA PHE A 8 -50.24 -12.84 -9.40
C PHE A 8 -49.32 -12.09 -8.43
N ALA A 9 -48.25 -12.76 -7.99
CA ALA A 9 -47.15 -12.11 -7.31
C ALA A 9 -46.54 -11.08 -8.27
N LEU A 10 -46.67 -9.80 -7.91
CA LEU A 10 -45.94 -8.71 -8.53
C LEU A 10 -44.47 -8.89 -8.14
N VAL A 11 -43.71 -9.64 -8.95
CA VAL A 11 -42.25 -9.61 -8.88
C VAL A 11 -41.85 -8.22 -9.36
N LEU A 12 -41.69 -7.29 -8.42
CA LEU A 12 -40.99 -6.04 -8.68
C LEU A 12 -39.65 -6.42 -9.32
N PRO A 13 -39.29 -5.90 -10.51
CA PRO A 13 -37.97 -6.15 -11.06
C PRO A 13 -36.98 -5.59 -10.05
N PHE A 14 -36.30 -6.47 -9.31
CA PHE A 14 -35.13 -6.09 -8.56
C PHE A 14 -34.20 -5.35 -9.51
N GLN A 15 -33.67 -4.20 -9.08
CA GLN A 15 -32.75 -3.35 -9.84
C GLN A 15 -31.56 -4.17 -10.37
N THR A 16 -31.69 -4.78 -11.54
CA THR A 16 -30.58 -5.41 -12.27
C THR A 16 -29.87 -4.41 -13.19
N GLU A 17 -30.49 -3.25 -13.43
CA GLU A 17 -29.89 -2.15 -14.16
C GLU A 17 -28.61 -1.68 -13.45
N GLY A 18 -27.48 -1.83 -14.13
CA GLY A 18 -26.15 -1.44 -13.64
C GLY A 18 -25.31 -2.57 -13.04
N ILE A 19 -25.90 -3.72 -12.67
CA ILE A 19 -25.11 -4.86 -12.16
C ILE A 19 -24.26 -5.47 -13.27
N GLU A 20 -24.82 -5.65 -14.46
CA GLU A 20 -24.09 -6.20 -15.61
C GLU A 20 -22.90 -5.31 -16.01
N ASP A 21 -23.10 -3.99 -16.02
CA ASP A 21 -22.05 -3.03 -16.33
C ASP A 21 -20.92 -3.06 -15.28
N LEU A 22 -21.28 -3.14 -13.98
CA LEU A 22 -20.30 -3.33 -12.89
C LEU A 22 -19.47 -4.61 -13.08
N LEU A 23 -20.13 -5.73 -13.41
CA LEU A 23 -19.47 -7.02 -13.60
C LEU A 23 -18.50 -7.00 -14.78
N LYS A 24 -18.85 -6.33 -15.90
CA LYS A 24 -17.95 -6.18 -17.05
C LYS A 24 -16.68 -5.41 -16.70
N VAL A 25 -16.82 -4.31 -15.94
CA VAL A 25 -15.67 -3.51 -15.48
C VAL A 25 -14.80 -4.34 -14.52
N ASP A 26 -15.43 -4.99 -13.53
CA ASP A 26 -14.73 -5.85 -12.55
C ASP A 26 -14.00 -7.02 -13.23
N GLN A 27 -14.61 -7.66 -14.21
CA GLN A 27 -13.98 -8.74 -14.98
C GLN A 27 -12.74 -8.25 -15.75
N ALA A 28 -12.83 -7.08 -16.39
CA ALA A 28 -11.68 -6.48 -17.07
C ALA A 28 -10.55 -6.14 -16.09
N LEU A 29 -10.88 -5.60 -14.92
CA LEU A 29 -9.92 -5.34 -13.84
C LEU A 29 -9.22 -6.60 -13.34
N ARG A 30 -9.97 -7.67 -13.05
CA ARG A 30 -9.40 -8.96 -12.63
C ARG A 30 -8.48 -9.55 -13.69
N GLY A 31 -8.80 -9.34 -14.96
CA GLY A 31 -7.96 -9.70 -16.10
C GLY A 31 -6.77 -8.76 -16.35
N LYS A 32 -6.56 -7.74 -15.50
CA LYS A 32 -5.55 -6.67 -15.67
C LYS A 32 -5.66 -5.91 -16.99
N ALA A 33 -6.83 -5.94 -17.64
CA ALA A 33 -7.11 -5.21 -18.88
C ALA A 33 -7.55 -3.78 -18.53
N PHE A 34 -6.64 -2.98 -17.97
CA PHE A 34 -6.97 -1.71 -17.32
C PHE A 34 -7.56 -0.68 -18.30
N GLU A 35 -7.02 -0.53 -19.51
CA GLU A 35 -7.55 0.39 -20.52
C GLU A 35 -8.98 -0.01 -20.95
N LYS A 36 -9.24 -1.32 -21.04
CA LYS A 36 -10.59 -1.84 -21.31
C LYS A 36 -11.53 -1.56 -20.14
N ALA A 37 -11.07 -1.75 -18.91
CA ALA A 37 -11.84 -1.46 -17.71
C ALA A 37 -12.23 0.03 -17.63
N VAL A 38 -11.31 0.95 -17.97
CA VAL A 38 -11.61 2.38 -18.05
C VAL A 38 -12.73 2.65 -19.06
N LYS A 39 -12.61 2.15 -20.30
CA LYS A 39 -13.64 2.36 -21.34
C LYS A 39 -15.01 1.83 -20.93
N LEU A 40 -15.06 0.62 -20.38
CA LEU A 40 -16.31 0.02 -19.89
C LEU A 40 -16.90 0.84 -18.74
N ALA A 41 -16.06 1.37 -17.85
CA ALA A 41 -16.52 2.19 -16.75
C ALA A 41 -17.04 3.55 -17.25
N ASP A 42 -16.42 4.16 -18.25
CA ASP A 42 -16.90 5.40 -18.87
C ASP A 42 -18.33 5.24 -19.43
N GLU A 43 -18.56 4.16 -20.18
CA GLU A 43 -19.88 3.82 -20.73
C GLU A 43 -20.91 3.58 -19.61
N ALA A 44 -20.52 2.86 -18.56
CA ALA A 44 -21.39 2.56 -17.43
C ALA A 44 -21.73 3.82 -16.61
N ILE A 45 -20.75 4.69 -16.37
CA ILE A 45 -20.94 5.95 -15.63
C ILE A 45 -21.88 6.87 -16.39
N ALA A 46 -21.81 6.90 -17.73
CA ALA A 46 -22.75 7.69 -18.54
C ALA A 46 -24.21 7.27 -18.33
N LYS A 47 -24.47 5.98 -18.11
CA LYS A 47 -25.81 5.45 -17.79
C LYS A 47 -26.19 5.64 -16.32
N SER A 48 -25.21 5.56 -15.42
CA SER A 48 -25.40 5.57 -13.95
C SER A 48 -24.43 6.53 -13.25
N PRO A 49 -24.56 7.86 -13.44
CA PRO A 49 -23.55 8.86 -13.02
C PRO A 49 -23.48 9.08 -11.51
N LYS A 50 -24.34 8.42 -10.72
CA LYS A 50 -24.35 8.51 -9.25
C LYS A 50 -23.87 7.22 -8.57
N ASN A 51 -23.45 6.22 -9.34
CA ASN A 51 -23.00 4.94 -8.80
C ASN A 51 -21.54 5.04 -8.33
N GLU A 52 -21.33 5.02 -7.01
CA GLU A 52 -20.02 5.14 -6.37
C GLU A 52 -19.05 4.03 -6.78
N ARG A 53 -19.58 2.82 -7.05
CA ARG A 53 -18.76 1.64 -7.39
C ARG A 53 -18.15 1.77 -8.77
N LEU A 54 -18.86 2.36 -9.74
CA LEU A 54 -18.32 2.56 -11.08
C LEU A 54 -17.11 3.51 -11.08
N TYR A 55 -17.22 4.62 -10.33
CA TYR A 55 -16.08 5.51 -10.11
C TYR A 55 -14.92 4.79 -9.39
N TYR A 56 -15.23 4.04 -8.33
CA TYR A 56 -14.21 3.25 -7.62
C TYR A 56 -13.48 2.27 -8.55
N LEU A 57 -14.20 1.50 -9.37
CA LEU A 57 -13.61 0.55 -10.31
C LEU A 57 -12.78 1.26 -11.40
N ARG A 58 -13.24 2.40 -11.93
CA ARG A 58 -12.42 3.21 -12.86
C ARG A 58 -11.15 3.74 -12.19
N GLY A 59 -11.25 4.15 -10.93
CA GLY A 59 -10.11 4.58 -10.12
C GLY A 59 -9.08 3.46 -9.88
N LEU A 60 -9.54 2.23 -9.66
CA LEU A 60 -8.66 1.05 -9.62
C LEU A 60 -7.98 0.80 -10.96
N ALA A 61 -8.71 0.95 -12.08
CA ALA A 61 -8.14 0.77 -13.41
C ALA A 61 -7.05 1.81 -13.69
N ASN A 62 -7.34 3.09 -13.41
CA ASN A 62 -6.37 4.18 -13.50
C ASN A 62 -5.16 3.98 -12.59
N SER A 63 -5.36 3.42 -11.39
CA SER A 63 -4.26 3.03 -10.51
C SER A 63 -3.40 1.91 -11.11
N GLY A 64 -4.02 0.93 -11.78
CA GLY A 64 -3.31 -0.12 -12.53
C GLY A 64 -2.52 0.42 -13.73
N LEU A 65 -3.03 1.47 -14.38
CA LEU A 65 -2.31 2.26 -15.40
C LEU A 65 -1.26 3.21 -14.81
N ARG A 66 -1.19 3.31 -13.48
CA ARG A 66 -0.34 4.24 -12.73
C ARG A 66 -0.64 5.71 -13.01
N ASP A 67 -1.81 6.02 -13.55
CA ASP A 67 -2.37 7.37 -13.58
C ASP A 67 -3.07 7.66 -12.24
N TYR A 68 -2.25 7.86 -11.20
CA TYR A 68 -2.76 8.13 -9.87
C TYR A 68 -3.52 9.46 -9.79
N SER A 69 -3.27 10.39 -10.71
CA SER A 69 -4.01 11.66 -10.76
C SER A 69 -5.45 11.46 -11.24
N ALA A 70 -5.66 10.64 -12.28
CA ALA A 70 -6.99 10.23 -12.71
C ALA A 70 -7.67 9.37 -11.63
N ALA A 71 -6.93 8.42 -11.02
CA ALA A 71 -7.45 7.60 -9.94
C ALA A 71 -7.97 8.42 -8.74
N LEU A 72 -7.23 9.45 -8.32
CA LEU A 72 -7.69 10.35 -7.25
C LEU A 72 -9.03 11.01 -7.58
N LYS A 73 -9.19 11.53 -8.81
CA LYS A 73 -10.46 12.16 -9.24
C LYS A 73 -11.62 11.17 -9.17
N ASP A 74 -11.36 9.92 -9.53
CA ASP A 74 -12.36 8.85 -9.49
C ASP A 74 -12.72 8.46 -8.06
N PHE A 75 -11.74 8.29 -7.17
CA PHE A 75 -12.03 8.03 -5.76
C PHE A 75 -12.75 9.20 -5.09
N ASP A 76 -12.43 10.45 -5.44
CA ASP A 76 -13.16 11.63 -4.98
C ASP A 76 -14.63 11.60 -5.44
N ASN A 77 -14.89 11.25 -6.70
CA ASN A 77 -16.26 11.13 -7.20
C ASN A 77 -17.01 9.97 -6.54
N SER A 78 -16.33 8.85 -6.28
CA SER A 78 -16.88 7.73 -5.51
C SER A 78 -17.30 8.17 -4.10
N LEU A 79 -16.43 8.90 -3.40
CA LEU A 79 -16.70 9.40 -2.05
C LEU A 79 -17.72 10.55 -2.02
N LYS A 80 -17.84 11.35 -3.08
CA LYS A 80 -18.95 12.32 -3.22
C LYS A 80 -20.30 11.62 -3.34
N ALA A 81 -20.35 10.49 -4.06
CA ALA A 81 -21.57 9.70 -4.19
C ALA A 81 -21.90 8.93 -2.89
N ASN A 82 -20.89 8.41 -2.21
CA ASN A 82 -21.03 7.75 -0.90
C ASN A 82 -19.83 8.06 0.02
N PRO A 83 -19.97 9.03 0.95
CA PRO A 83 -18.88 9.43 1.85
C PRO A 83 -18.40 8.33 2.81
N LYS A 84 -19.18 7.27 3.01
CA LYS A 84 -18.84 6.14 3.90
C LYS A 84 -18.25 4.95 3.12
N PHE A 85 -17.95 5.10 1.83
CA PHE A 85 -17.39 4.01 1.05
C PHE A 85 -15.90 3.81 1.35
N TYR A 86 -15.61 3.11 2.43
CA TYR A 86 -14.26 2.95 2.99
C TYR A 86 -13.25 2.35 2.01
N ASN A 87 -13.65 1.47 1.08
CA ASN A 87 -12.77 0.99 0.02
C ASN A 87 -12.18 2.12 -0.84
N ALA A 88 -12.97 3.16 -1.14
CA ALA A 88 -12.48 4.32 -1.88
C ALA A 88 -11.52 5.19 -1.03
N LEU A 89 -11.71 5.28 0.29
CA LEU A 89 -10.76 5.94 1.19
C LEU A 89 -9.40 5.23 1.18
N ASP A 90 -9.37 3.90 1.33
CA ASP A 90 -8.12 3.12 1.31
C ASP A 90 -7.34 3.31 0.00
N GLN A 91 -8.04 3.24 -1.13
CA GLN A 91 -7.40 3.38 -2.43
C GLN A 91 -6.99 4.82 -2.72
N ARG A 92 -7.77 5.82 -2.28
CA ARG A 92 -7.38 7.23 -2.35
C ARG A 92 -6.14 7.53 -1.49
N GLY A 93 -6.08 6.99 -0.28
CA GLY A 93 -4.92 7.11 0.60
C GLY A 93 -3.65 6.52 -0.05
N SER A 94 -3.80 5.36 -0.70
CA SER A 94 -2.71 4.72 -1.44
C SER A 94 -2.26 5.52 -2.67
N ALA A 95 -3.20 6.11 -3.42
CA ALA A 95 -2.87 6.98 -4.56
C ALA A 95 -2.21 8.30 -4.10
N ASN A 96 -2.68 8.89 -3.00
CA ASN A 96 -2.07 10.05 -2.36
C ASN A 96 -0.62 9.74 -1.93
N PHE A 97 -0.38 8.59 -1.30
CA PHE A 97 0.97 8.15 -0.96
C PHE A 97 1.89 8.08 -2.19
N ARG A 98 1.42 7.46 -3.28
CA ARG A 98 2.18 7.30 -4.54
C ARG A 98 2.48 8.63 -5.23
N LEU A 99 1.71 9.68 -4.94
CA LEU A 99 1.93 11.06 -5.39
C LEU A 99 2.73 11.91 -4.39
N GLY A 100 3.21 11.32 -3.29
CA GLY A 100 3.96 12.02 -2.23
C GLY A 100 3.09 12.92 -1.34
N LYS A 101 1.77 12.79 -1.40
CA LYS A 101 0.80 13.57 -0.62
C LYS A 101 0.51 12.91 0.73
N MET A 102 1.51 12.97 1.62
CA MET A 102 1.49 12.20 2.87
C MET A 102 0.38 12.62 3.84
N LYS A 103 0.06 13.93 3.90
CA LYS A 103 -0.99 14.45 4.80
C LYS A 103 -2.36 13.93 4.40
N GLU A 104 -2.64 13.96 3.11
CA GLU A 104 -3.88 13.47 2.50
C GLU A 104 -3.97 11.96 2.63
N ALA A 105 -2.87 11.23 2.39
CA ALA A 105 -2.82 9.78 2.58
C ALA A 105 -3.12 9.37 4.04
N GLY A 106 -2.55 10.09 5.01
CA GLY A 106 -2.77 9.81 6.43
C GLY A 106 -4.20 10.11 6.86
N ALA A 107 -4.79 11.20 6.38
CA ALA A 107 -6.19 11.54 6.67
C ALA A 107 -7.15 10.48 6.13
N ASP A 108 -6.92 9.97 4.91
CA ASP A 108 -7.72 8.90 4.31
C ASP A 108 -7.62 7.60 5.11
N PHE A 109 -6.41 7.19 5.48
CA PHE A 109 -6.18 5.98 6.27
C PHE A 109 -6.70 6.09 7.71
N ASP A 110 -6.62 7.27 8.33
CA ASP A 110 -7.21 7.52 9.65
C ASP A 110 -8.74 7.44 9.62
N GLU A 111 -9.37 7.93 8.55
CA GLU A 111 -10.83 7.81 8.40
C GLU A 111 -11.26 6.38 8.07
N TYR A 112 -10.47 5.67 7.24
CA TYR A 112 -10.69 4.25 6.96
C TYR A 112 -10.82 3.42 8.23
N ILE A 113 -9.84 3.50 9.14
CA ILE A 113 -9.84 2.69 10.37
C ILE A 113 -10.94 3.09 11.36
N LYS A 114 -11.51 4.31 11.27
CA LYS A 114 -12.69 4.67 12.06
C LYS A 114 -13.96 4.00 11.54
N LEU A 115 -14.07 3.84 10.23
CA LEU A 115 -15.23 3.19 9.58
C LEU A 115 -15.16 1.67 9.72
N VAL A 116 -13.97 1.09 9.69
CA VAL A 116 -13.74 -0.37 9.81
C VAL A 116 -12.68 -0.69 10.88
N PRO A 117 -13.01 -0.51 12.18
CA PRO A 117 -12.04 -0.68 13.27
C PRO A 117 -11.47 -2.10 13.37
N ASP A 118 -12.22 -3.12 12.93
CA ASP A 118 -11.75 -4.51 12.94
C ASP A 118 -10.60 -4.76 11.94
N GLU A 119 -10.45 -3.90 10.93
CA GLU A 119 -9.37 -3.98 9.95
C GLU A 119 -8.12 -3.21 10.37
N TYR A 120 -8.19 -2.43 11.46
CA TYR A 120 -7.05 -1.66 11.99
C TYR A 120 -5.77 -2.49 12.12
N PRO A 121 -5.79 -3.72 12.69
CA PRO A 121 -4.56 -4.51 12.81
C PRO A 121 -3.91 -4.81 11.47
N GLY A 122 -4.68 -5.07 10.41
CA GLY A 122 -4.17 -5.41 9.09
C GLY A 122 -3.64 -4.23 8.27
N HIS A 123 -3.85 -2.99 8.72
CA HIS A 123 -3.67 -1.79 7.89
C HIS A 123 -2.23 -1.23 7.92
N TRP A 124 -1.24 -2.07 7.67
CA TRP A 124 0.19 -1.74 7.72
C TRP A 124 0.61 -0.55 6.83
N ARG A 125 -0.09 -0.30 5.71
CA ARG A 125 0.16 0.86 4.82
C ARG A 125 0.07 2.18 5.57
N ARG A 126 -0.85 2.28 6.55
CA ARG A 126 -0.97 3.44 7.43
C ARG A 126 0.29 3.64 8.27
N GLY A 127 0.89 2.57 8.80
CA GLY A 127 2.11 2.64 9.59
C GLY A 127 3.26 3.30 8.82
N ILE A 128 3.39 2.97 7.53
CA ILE A 128 4.37 3.58 6.62
C ILE A 128 4.06 5.06 6.41
N VAL A 129 2.80 5.43 6.16
CA VAL A 129 2.42 6.85 6.02
C VAL A 129 2.66 7.64 7.31
N LEU A 130 2.40 7.05 8.48
CA LEU A 130 2.66 7.67 9.78
C LEU A 130 4.14 7.96 9.99
N TYR A 131 5.04 7.09 9.51
CA TYR A 131 6.48 7.36 9.50
C TYR A 131 6.78 8.65 8.73
N TYR A 132 6.27 8.81 7.51
CA TYR A 132 6.48 10.02 6.71
C TYR A 132 5.82 11.28 7.29
N LEU A 133 4.77 11.11 8.09
CA LEU A 133 4.12 12.21 8.82
C LEU A 133 4.84 12.59 10.11
N GLY A 134 5.88 11.87 10.51
CA GLY A 134 6.54 12.05 11.81
C GLY A 134 5.69 11.59 13.00
N ARG A 135 4.59 10.87 12.76
CA ARG A 135 3.71 10.28 13.79
C ARG A 135 4.26 8.94 14.25
N PHE A 136 5.53 8.95 14.65
CA PHE A 136 6.33 7.75 14.88
C PHE A 136 5.77 6.83 15.97
N LYS A 137 5.24 7.40 17.06
CA LYS A 137 4.63 6.60 18.14
C LYS A 137 3.42 5.81 17.63
N GLU A 138 2.53 6.45 16.88
CA GLU A 138 1.36 5.79 16.27
C GLU A 138 1.78 4.77 15.20
N GLY A 139 2.83 5.07 14.43
CA GLY A 139 3.39 4.14 13.45
C GLY A 139 3.94 2.88 14.13
N LYS A 140 4.65 3.03 15.25
CA LYS A 140 5.12 1.91 16.07
C LYS A 140 3.95 1.04 16.54
N GLU A 141 2.93 1.65 17.14
CA GLU A 141 1.73 0.96 17.63
C GLU A 141 0.98 0.23 16.49
N GLN A 142 0.91 0.83 15.30
CA GLN A 142 0.32 0.20 14.11
C GLN A 142 1.04 -1.11 13.72
N PHE A 143 2.37 -1.14 13.75
CA PHE A 143 3.15 -2.34 13.42
C PHE A 143 3.15 -3.39 14.56
N GLU A 144 3.09 -2.96 15.82
CA GLU A 144 2.81 -3.86 16.96
C GLU A 144 1.43 -4.53 16.82
N SER A 145 0.44 -3.81 16.29
CA SER A 145 -0.87 -4.39 16.00
C SER A 145 -0.85 -5.32 14.78
N TYR A 146 -0.13 -4.97 13.72
CA TYR A 146 -0.03 -5.80 12.51
C TYR A 146 0.68 -7.14 12.76
N GLN A 147 1.64 -7.17 13.70
CA GLN A 147 2.30 -8.40 14.14
C GLN A 147 1.33 -9.50 14.62
N LYS A 148 0.11 -9.13 15.06
CA LYS A 148 -0.93 -10.08 15.49
C LYS A 148 -1.66 -10.74 14.31
N VAL A 149 -1.55 -10.17 13.11
CA VAL A 149 -2.16 -10.65 11.87
C VAL A 149 -1.15 -11.48 11.09
N GLU A 150 0.06 -10.95 10.90
CA GLU A 150 1.16 -11.58 10.18
C GLU A 150 2.46 -11.40 10.97
N ASN A 151 3.14 -12.51 11.29
CA ASN A 151 4.34 -12.52 12.15
C ASN A 151 5.61 -13.02 11.43
N SER A 152 5.50 -13.36 10.14
CA SER A 152 6.62 -13.76 9.29
C SER A 152 7.21 -12.60 8.49
N ASP A 153 6.55 -11.43 8.48
CA ASP A 153 6.95 -10.32 7.61
C ASP A 153 8.09 -9.49 8.23
N VAL A 154 9.32 -9.66 7.72
CA VAL A 154 10.47 -8.84 8.14
C VAL A 154 10.21 -7.35 7.92
N GLU A 155 9.43 -6.97 6.91
CA GLU A 155 9.12 -5.57 6.63
C GLU A 155 8.39 -4.94 7.82
N ASN A 156 7.45 -5.66 8.44
CA ASN A 156 6.78 -5.21 9.67
C ASN A 156 7.79 -4.90 10.79
N GLY A 157 8.71 -5.83 11.06
CA GLY A 157 9.74 -5.66 12.09
C GLY A 157 10.67 -4.49 11.82
N VAL A 158 11.06 -4.28 10.56
CA VAL A 158 11.89 -3.15 10.15
C VAL A 158 11.15 -1.83 10.27
N TRP A 159 9.91 -1.73 9.77
CA TRP A 159 9.15 -0.48 9.89
C TRP A 159 8.78 -0.14 11.33
N HIS A 160 8.50 -1.15 12.16
CA HIS A 160 8.40 -0.99 13.61
C HIS A 160 9.67 -0.37 14.19
N TYR A 161 10.85 -0.92 13.87
CA TYR A 161 12.14 -0.38 14.30
C TYR A 161 12.32 1.07 13.86
N LEU A 162 12.05 1.39 12.59
CA LEU A 162 12.24 2.74 12.05
C LEU A 162 11.36 3.76 12.78
N CYS A 163 10.09 3.44 13.02
CA CYS A 163 9.20 4.26 13.84
C CYS A 163 9.71 4.41 15.27
N TYR A 164 10.07 3.30 15.94
CA TYR A 164 10.55 3.36 17.32
C TYR A 164 11.85 4.17 17.43
N ALA A 165 12.83 3.93 16.55
CA ALA A 165 14.11 4.62 16.56
C ALA A 165 13.94 6.14 16.43
N ARG A 166 12.96 6.60 15.63
CA ARG A 166 12.64 8.03 15.47
C ARG A 166 11.81 8.62 16.61
N ALA A 167 10.98 7.82 17.27
CA ALA A 167 10.24 8.24 18.45
C ALA A 167 11.13 8.33 19.70
N GLU A 168 12.15 7.48 19.77
CA GLU A 168 12.97 7.25 20.96
C GLU A 168 14.46 7.18 20.56
N THR A 169 15.07 5.98 20.55
CA THR A 169 16.46 5.81 20.09
C THR A 169 16.64 4.49 19.33
N PRO A 170 17.65 4.38 18.44
CA PRO A 170 18.01 3.13 17.78
C PRO A 170 18.27 1.96 18.74
N GLU A 171 18.86 2.22 19.91
CA GLU A 171 19.15 1.18 20.91
C GLU A 171 17.88 0.59 21.50
N LYS A 172 16.91 1.45 21.87
CA LYS A 172 15.60 1.00 22.37
C LYS A 172 14.82 0.25 21.30
N ALA A 173 14.83 0.75 20.07
CA ALA A 173 14.19 0.09 18.94
C ALA A 173 14.78 -1.31 18.67
N ARG A 174 16.12 -1.43 18.75
CA ARG A 174 16.84 -2.70 18.59
C ARG A 174 16.48 -3.71 19.66
N ALA A 175 16.39 -3.27 20.92
CA ALA A 175 16.01 -4.11 22.05
C ALA A 175 14.55 -4.60 21.95
N ALA A 176 13.70 -3.86 21.25
CA ALA A 176 12.27 -4.14 21.07
C ALA A 176 11.92 -4.65 19.65
N MET A 177 12.89 -5.17 18.89
CA MET A 177 12.62 -5.76 17.58
C MET A 177 11.52 -6.82 17.66
N LEU A 178 10.53 -6.72 16.79
CA LEU A 178 9.43 -7.69 16.73
C LEU A 178 9.99 -9.05 16.27
N PRO A 179 9.58 -10.16 16.91
CA PRO A 179 10.07 -11.49 16.55
C PRO A 179 9.50 -11.91 15.18
N ILE A 180 10.38 -12.29 14.26
CA ILE A 180 9.99 -12.74 12.92
C ILE A 180 10.25 -14.24 12.76
N GLN A 181 9.34 -14.95 12.09
CA GLN A 181 9.45 -16.38 11.82
C GLN A 181 9.27 -16.69 10.32
N GLY A 182 10.27 -17.29 9.68
CA GLY A 182 10.07 -18.00 8.42
C GLY A 182 9.99 -17.16 7.13
N ASP A 183 10.46 -15.91 7.12
CA ASP A 183 10.62 -15.14 5.87
C ASP A 183 11.66 -15.80 4.96
N ARG A 184 11.22 -16.21 3.76
CA ARG A 184 12.07 -16.91 2.77
C ARG A 184 12.66 -15.96 1.71
N ARG A 185 12.31 -14.67 1.77
CA ARG A 185 12.81 -13.69 0.83
C ARG A 185 14.29 -13.41 1.12
N VAL A 186 15.09 -13.35 0.08
CA VAL A 186 16.52 -13.00 0.15
C VAL A 186 16.65 -11.49 -0.10
N PRO A 187 17.42 -10.72 0.70
CA PRO A 187 18.20 -11.11 1.89
C PRO A 187 17.48 -10.74 3.22
N MET A 188 16.19 -11.04 3.35
CA MET A 188 15.38 -10.48 4.45
C MET A 188 15.78 -11.00 5.83
N THR A 189 16.31 -12.23 5.93
CA THR A 189 16.88 -12.72 7.19
C THR A 189 18.08 -11.88 7.63
N GLU A 190 18.99 -11.57 6.71
CA GLU A 190 20.17 -10.76 7.01
C GLU A 190 19.81 -9.29 7.24
N VAL A 191 18.80 -8.76 6.54
CA VAL A 191 18.23 -7.43 6.82
C VAL A 191 17.73 -7.37 8.26
N TYR A 192 16.95 -8.37 8.69
CA TYR A 192 16.47 -8.44 10.07
C TYR A 192 17.63 -8.47 11.07
N LEU A 193 18.65 -9.31 10.82
CA LEU A 193 19.84 -9.39 11.69
C LEU A 193 20.67 -8.09 11.68
N MET A 194 20.72 -7.36 10.57
CA MET A 194 21.38 -6.05 10.47
C MET A 194 20.68 -5.02 11.37
N PHE A 195 19.34 -4.95 11.32
CA PHE A 195 18.56 -4.13 12.23
C PHE A 195 18.62 -4.61 13.69
N GLN A 196 18.97 -5.87 13.96
CA GLN A 196 19.34 -6.36 15.29
C GLN A 196 20.79 -6.09 15.71
N GLY A 197 21.64 -5.63 14.79
CA GLY A 197 23.05 -5.32 15.07
C GLY A 197 23.94 -6.57 15.07
N LYS A 198 23.43 -7.65 14.49
CA LYS A 198 24.07 -8.98 14.44
C LYS A 198 24.60 -9.33 13.05
N PHE A 199 24.43 -8.44 12.07
CA PHE A 199 24.90 -8.64 10.71
C PHE A 199 25.43 -7.34 10.11
N ALA A 200 26.51 -7.44 9.36
CA ALA A 200 27.21 -6.28 8.81
C ALA A 200 26.53 -5.78 7.51
N PRO A 201 26.19 -4.48 7.39
CA PRO A 201 25.50 -3.94 6.21
C PRO A 201 26.22 -4.17 4.87
N ASP A 202 27.55 -4.20 4.86
CA ASP A 202 28.38 -4.38 3.66
C ASP A 202 28.25 -5.79 3.04
N LYS A 203 27.73 -6.77 3.80
CA LYS A 203 27.53 -8.15 3.34
C LYS A 203 26.16 -8.41 2.71
N ILE A 204 25.18 -7.52 2.93
CA ILE A 204 23.79 -7.71 2.47
C ILE A 204 23.71 -7.87 0.95
N LEU A 205 24.44 -7.04 0.19
CA LEU A 205 24.43 -7.11 -1.28
C LEU A 205 25.09 -8.38 -1.82
N GLU A 206 26.10 -8.91 -1.14
CA GLU A 206 26.73 -10.17 -1.53
C GLU A 206 25.72 -11.33 -1.47
N ILE A 207 24.92 -11.38 -0.41
CA ILE A 207 23.86 -12.38 -0.25
C ILE A 207 22.77 -12.19 -1.31
N ALA A 208 22.33 -10.95 -1.52
CA ALA A 208 21.30 -10.64 -2.52
C ALA A 208 21.71 -11.02 -3.95
N ASN A 209 22.98 -10.80 -4.31
CA ASN A 209 23.50 -11.13 -5.65
C ASN A 209 23.70 -12.64 -5.87
N LYS A 210 23.66 -13.43 -4.80
CA LYS A 210 23.72 -14.91 -4.84
C LYS A 210 22.33 -15.54 -4.63
N ALA A 211 21.26 -14.75 -4.73
CA ALA A 211 19.90 -15.25 -4.56
C ALA A 211 19.57 -16.33 -5.60
N PRO A 212 18.69 -17.29 -5.25
CA PRO A 212 18.16 -18.26 -6.22
C PRO A 212 17.53 -17.58 -7.44
N ALA A 213 17.47 -18.29 -8.57
CA ALA A 213 17.02 -17.75 -9.86
C ALA A 213 15.63 -17.10 -9.80
N GLU A 214 14.72 -17.65 -8.98
CA GLU A 214 13.38 -17.11 -8.76
C GLU A 214 13.37 -15.74 -8.05
N GLN A 215 14.45 -15.38 -7.36
CA GLN A 215 14.59 -14.14 -6.59
C GLN A 215 15.71 -13.22 -7.11
N GLU A 216 16.47 -13.64 -8.12
CA GLU A 216 17.63 -12.91 -8.68
C GLU A 216 17.32 -11.43 -8.99
N LYS A 217 16.12 -11.14 -9.50
CA LYS A 217 15.70 -9.78 -9.84
C LYS A 217 15.24 -8.95 -8.64
N ILE A 218 14.56 -9.58 -7.67
CA ILE A 218 13.93 -8.87 -6.55
C ILE A 218 14.85 -8.71 -5.35
N ALA A 219 15.80 -9.64 -5.15
CA ALA A 219 16.69 -9.61 -3.99
C ALA A 219 17.59 -8.36 -3.94
N PRO A 220 18.22 -7.91 -5.06
CA PRO A 220 18.98 -6.66 -5.06
C PRO A 220 18.11 -5.43 -4.74
N PHE A 221 16.84 -5.43 -5.16
CA PHE A 221 15.90 -4.37 -4.79
C PHE A 221 15.69 -4.32 -3.28
N TYR A 222 15.37 -5.44 -2.64
CA TYR A 222 15.19 -5.49 -1.18
C TYR A 222 16.45 -5.08 -0.44
N ALA A 223 17.61 -5.58 -0.86
CA ALA A 223 18.91 -5.20 -0.30
C ALA A 223 19.11 -3.68 -0.32
N HIS A 224 18.91 -3.05 -1.48
CA HIS A 224 19.07 -1.61 -1.61
C HIS A 224 18.02 -0.83 -0.80
N LEU A 225 16.77 -1.25 -0.79
CA LEU A 225 15.71 -0.58 -0.04
C LEU A 225 16.07 -0.53 1.46
N TYR A 226 16.37 -1.69 2.04
CA TYR A 226 16.59 -1.79 3.48
C TYR A 226 17.96 -1.29 3.93
N LEU A 227 18.99 -1.35 3.08
CA LEU A 227 20.24 -0.62 3.34
C LEU A 227 20.04 0.89 3.35
N GLY A 228 19.23 1.42 2.42
CA GLY A 228 18.89 2.84 2.37
C GLY A 228 18.23 3.31 3.67
N LEU A 229 17.19 2.60 4.10
CA LEU A 229 16.47 2.88 5.36
C LEU A 229 17.36 2.69 6.59
N TYR A 230 18.23 1.68 6.59
CA TYR A 230 19.19 1.45 7.68
C TYR A 230 20.17 2.62 7.82
N TYR A 231 20.82 3.03 6.73
CA TYR A 231 21.77 4.13 6.75
C TYR A 231 21.09 5.46 7.11
N GLU A 232 19.84 5.68 6.70
CA GLU A 232 19.04 6.81 7.16
C GLU A 232 18.86 6.77 8.69
N SER A 233 18.55 5.61 9.26
CA SER A 233 18.31 5.47 10.71
C SER A 233 19.54 5.74 11.59
N ILE A 234 20.74 5.70 11.01
CA ILE A 234 22.01 6.02 11.69
C ILE A 234 22.66 7.31 11.16
N ASP A 235 21.88 8.14 10.48
CA ASP A 235 22.26 9.46 9.95
C ASP A 235 23.40 9.46 8.90
N ASP A 236 23.65 8.33 8.22
CA ASP A 236 24.55 8.27 7.05
C ASP A 236 23.75 8.63 5.77
N LYS A 237 23.45 9.93 5.64
CA LYS A 237 22.63 10.47 4.53
C LYS A 237 23.19 10.16 3.15
N LYS A 238 24.52 10.09 3.02
CA LYS A 238 25.18 9.81 1.74
C LYS A 238 24.86 8.39 1.29
N LYS A 239 25.12 7.38 2.13
CA LYS A 239 24.81 6.01 1.78
C LYS A 239 23.30 5.75 1.69
N ALA A 240 22.51 6.38 2.55
CA ALA A 240 21.05 6.30 2.48
C ALA A 240 20.55 6.69 1.08
N ALA A 241 20.99 7.84 0.58
CA ALA A 241 20.62 8.31 -0.75
C ALA A 241 21.15 7.42 -1.88
N GLU A 242 22.40 6.95 -1.81
CA GLU A 242 22.99 6.05 -2.81
C GLU A 242 22.22 4.72 -2.94
N HIS A 243 21.83 4.12 -1.81
CA HIS A 243 21.07 2.89 -1.80
C HIS A 243 19.62 3.12 -2.22
N MET A 244 18.98 4.19 -1.76
CA MET A 244 17.58 4.48 -2.09
C MET A 244 17.40 4.82 -3.58
N GLU A 245 18.35 5.51 -4.21
CA GLU A 245 18.32 5.74 -5.66
C GLU A 245 18.32 4.42 -6.44
N LYS A 246 19.17 3.47 -6.03
CA LYS A 246 19.23 2.14 -6.65
C LYS A 246 17.95 1.35 -6.40
N ALA A 247 17.41 1.39 -5.19
CA ALA A 247 16.13 0.77 -4.84
C ALA A 247 14.99 1.32 -5.71
N ALA A 248 14.92 2.63 -5.91
CA ALA A 248 13.89 3.26 -6.75
C ALA A 248 13.98 2.85 -8.23
N LYS A 249 15.19 2.58 -8.74
CA LYS A 249 15.43 2.09 -10.11
C LYS A 249 15.10 0.61 -10.27
N LEU A 250 15.42 -0.22 -9.27
CA LEU A 250 15.22 -1.67 -9.29
C LEU A 250 13.81 -2.09 -8.89
N GLY A 251 13.11 -1.26 -8.12
CA GLY A 251 11.82 -1.58 -7.51
C GLY A 251 10.74 -1.92 -8.53
N PRO A 252 10.02 -3.06 -8.39
CA PRO A 252 8.94 -3.41 -9.29
C PRO A 252 7.85 -2.33 -9.32
N LEU A 253 7.16 -2.24 -10.46
CA LEU A 253 6.13 -1.23 -10.67
C LEU A 253 4.78 -1.63 -10.05
N ASP A 254 4.56 -2.93 -9.88
CA ASP A 254 3.36 -3.56 -9.33
C ASP A 254 3.52 -3.99 -7.86
N HIS A 255 4.60 -3.54 -7.19
CA HIS A 255 4.92 -3.89 -5.82
C HIS A 255 4.95 -2.65 -4.92
N TYR A 256 4.24 -2.70 -3.77
CA TYR A 256 4.10 -1.55 -2.88
C TYR A 256 5.44 -1.03 -2.37
N MET A 257 6.38 -1.91 -1.99
CA MET A 257 7.72 -1.46 -1.58
C MET A 257 8.52 -0.82 -2.71
N GLY A 258 8.20 -1.14 -3.97
CA GLY A 258 8.76 -0.41 -5.11
C GLY A 258 8.27 1.03 -5.14
N ASP A 259 7.00 1.26 -4.79
CA ASP A 259 6.45 2.61 -4.63
C ASP A 259 7.06 3.34 -3.45
N VAL A 260 7.23 2.65 -2.31
CA VAL A 260 7.95 3.20 -1.16
C VAL A 260 9.33 3.68 -1.57
N ALA A 261 10.12 2.85 -2.27
CA ALA A 261 11.46 3.24 -2.70
C ALA A 261 11.45 4.49 -3.59
N ARG A 262 10.53 4.56 -4.55
CA ARG A 262 10.37 5.72 -5.45
C ARG A 262 9.96 6.99 -4.69
N VAL A 263 8.93 6.90 -3.86
CA VAL A 263 8.41 8.03 -3.09
C VAL A 263 9.47 8.52 -2.09
N HIS A 264 10.16 7.60 -1.40
CA HIS A 264 11.22 7.94 -0.47
C HIS A 264 12.41 8.60 -1.19
N TRP A 265 12.82 8.08 -2.35
CA TRP A 265 13.85 8.71 -3.18
C TRP A 265 13.46 10.13 -3.62
N ASP A 266 12.20 10.34 -4.00
CA ASP A 266 11.69 11.66 -4.38
C ASP A 266 11.71 12.65 -3.21
N ILE A 267 11.50 12.19 -1.98
CA ILE A 267 11.65 13.00 -0.76
C ILE A 267 13.13 13.37 -0.55
N LEU A 268 14.02 12.37 -0.54
CA LEU A 268 15.46 12.59 -0.33
C LEU A 268 16.08 13.54 -1.36
N LYS A 269 15.66 13.48 -2.64
CA LYS A 269 16.13 14.41 -3.66
C LYS A 269 15.75 15.85 -3.35
N LYS A 270 14.50 16.09 -2.94
CA LYS A 270 14.01 17.45 -2.63
C LYS A 270 14.74 18.07 -1.43
N ASP A 271 15.21 17.25 -0.50
CA ASP A 271 15.99 17.71 0.65
C ASP A 271 17.46 18.01 0.31
N LYS A 272 18.00 17.47 -0.80
CA LYS A 272 19.34 17.85 -1.30
C LYS A 272 19.35 19.23 -1.97
N ASP A 273 18.21 19.66 -2.48
CA ASP A 273 18.03 20.92 -3.22
C ASP A 273 17.62 22.10 -2.30
N ARG A 274 17.57 21.88 -0.98
CA ARG A 274 17.25 22.87 0.07
C ARG A 274 18.46 23.19 0.92
#